data_AF-A0A2V9L8U1-F1
#
_entry.id   AF-A0A2V9L8U1-F1
#
_cell.length_a   1.000
_cell.length_b   1.000
_cell.length_c   1.000
_cell.angle_alpha   90.00
_cell.angle_beta   90.00
_cell.angle_gamma   90.00
#
_symmetry.space_group_name_H-M   'P 1'
#
loop_
_entity.id
_entity.type
_entity.pdbx_description
1 polymer ?
#
loop_
_entity_poly.entity_id
_entity_poly.type
_entity_poly.pdbx_seq_one_letter_code
_entity_poly.pdbx_strand_id
1 'polypeptide(L)'
;MKTTLEIPDGIFRRAKSLAAERGIPFCALVSEAVVEKLQAENGRGKPWMAAFGKLRHLRRETARINRRIEREFEQIEPEDRR
;
A
#
# COMPACT_ATOMS: atom_id res chain seq x y z
N MET A 1 -12.40 1.72 -26.69
CA MET A 1 -11.80 2.75 -27.57
C MET A 1 -10.49 2.22 -28.12
N LYS A 2 -10.09 2.62 -29.34
CA LYS A 2 -8.79 2.26 -29.92
C LYS A 2 -7.76 3.32 -29.51
N THR A 3 -6.63 2.88 -28.96
CA THR A 3 -5.53 3.75 -28.54
C THR A 3 -4.26 3.30 -29.23
N THR A 4 -3.43 4.24 -29.67
CA THR A 4 -2.11 3.96 -30.27
C THR A 4 -1.04 4.26 -29.23
N LEU A 5 -0.05 3.37 -29.10
CA LEU A 5 1.06 3.47 -28.16
C LEU A 5 2.37 3.18 -28.89
N GLU A 6 3.39 3.97 -28.60
CA GLU A 6 4.75 3.75 -29.11
C GLU A 6 5.49 2.79 -28.18
N ILE A 7 5.98 1.67 -28.72
CA ILE A 7 6.70 0.63 -27.97
C ILE A 7 8.00 0.30 -28.71
N PRO A 8 9.17 0.32 -28.04
CA PRO A 8 10.42 -0.08 -28.66
C PRO A 8 10.35 -1.49 -29.26
N ASP A 9 10.90 -1.69 -30.47
CA ASP A 9 10.76 -2.94 -31.23
C ASP A 9 11.23 -4.19 -30.44
N GLY A 10 12.34 -4.08 -29.71
CA GLY A 10 12.84 -5.18 -28.87
C GLY A 10 11.85 -5.61 -27.78
N ILE A 11 11.11 -4.67 -27.20
CA ILE A 11 10.06 -4.96 -26.20
C ILE A 11 8.83 -5.54 -26.89
N PHE A 12 8.44 -4.97 -28.02
CA PHE A 12 7.29 -5.42 -28.80
C PHE A 12 7.43 -6.88 -29.23
N ARG A 13 8.59 -7.29 -29.74
CA ARG A 13 8.85 -8.68 -30.14
C ARG A 13 8.73 -9.65 -28.97
N ARG A 14 9.38 -9.34 -27.84
CA ARG A 14 9.32 -10.18 -26.62
C ARG A 14 7.89 -10.32 -26.11
N ALA A 15 7.14 -9.22 -26.08
CA ALA A 15 5.76 -9.23 -25.64
C ALA A 15 4.83 -10.02 -26.60
N LYS A 16 5.07 -9.98 -27.92
CA LYS A 16 4.36 -10.85 -28.88
C LYS A 16 4.68 -12.32 -28.67
N SER A 17 5.94 -12.67 -28.42
CA SER A 17 6.31 -14.06 -28.09
C SER A 17 5.59 -14.53 -26.82
N LEU A 18 5.59 -13.73 -25.76
CA LEU A 18 4.88 -14.04 -24.52
C LEU A 18 3.37 -14.21 -24.73
N ALA A 19 2.75 -13.34 -25.53
CA ALA A 19 1.33 -13.44 -25.86
C ALA A 19 1.02 -14.74 -26.62
N ALA A 20 1.89 -15.13 -27.57
CA ALA A 20 1.77 -16.37 -28.31
C ALA A 20 1.95 -17.62 -27.41
N GLU A 21 2.92 -17.60 -26.50
CA GLU A 21 3.12 -18.66 -25.50
C GLU A 21 1.89 -18.85 -24.60
N ARG A 22 1.21 -17.76 -24.26
CA ARG A 22 -0.04 -17.76 -23.47
C ARG A 22 -1.29 -18.05 -24.30
N GLY A 23 -1.19 -18.11 -25.64
CA GLY A 23 -2.33 -18.30 -26.53
C GLY A 23 -3.32 -17.12 -26.54
N ILE A 24 -2.88 -15.91 -26.18
CA ILE A 24 -3.74 -14.72 -26.12
C ILE A 24 -3.32 -13.67 -27.15
N PRO A 25 -4.24 -12.79 -27.59
CA PRO A 25 -3.88 -11.64 -28.41
C PRO A 25 -2.94 -10.68 -27.67
N PHE A 26 -2.00 -10.06 -28.40
CA PHE A 26 -1.10 -9.05 -27.83
C PHE A 26 -1.85 -7.91 -27.10
N CYS A 27 -2.97 -7.44 -27.65
CA CYS A 27 -3.78 -6.40 -27.01
C CYS A 27 -4.36 -6.84 -25.66
N ALA A 28 -4.67 -8.13 -25.48
CA ALA A 28 -5.14 -8.67 -24.21
C ALA A 28 -4.01 -8.66 -23.18
N LEU A 29 -2.81 -9.12 -23.57
CA LEU A 29 -1.61 -9.05 -22.74
C LEU A 29 -1.31 -7.62 -22.27
N VAL A 30 -1.40 -6.63 -23.19
CA VAL A 30 -1.20 -5.22 -22.84
C VAL A 30 -2.27 -4.72 -21.88
N SER A 31 -3.53 -5.10 -22.09
CA SER A 31 -4.64 -4.70 -21.22
C SER A 31 -4.47 -5.26 -19.80
N GLU A 32 -4.10 -6.53 -19.68
CA GLU A 32 -3.79 -7.17 -18.39
C GLU A 32 -2.65 -6.46 -17.68
N ALA A 33 -1.55 -6.18 -18.38
CA ALA A 33 -0.39 -5.50 -17.81
C ALA A 33 -0.74 -4.08 -17.30
N VAL A 34 -1.60 -3.35 -18.01
CA VAL A 34 -2.09 -2.04 -17.57
C VAL A 34 -2.94 -2.17 -16.30
N VAL A 35 -3.87 -3.13 -16.25
CA VAL A 35 -4.70 -3.38 -15.06
C VAL A 35 -3.82 -3.74 -13.86
N GLU A 36 -2.89 -4.66 -14.03
CA GLU A 36 -1.95 -5.08 -12.98
C GLU A 36 -1.14 -3.88 -12.46
N LYS A 37 -0.64 -3.02 -13.36
CA LYS A 37 0.12 -1.84 -12.96
C LYS A 37 -0.71 -0.83 -12.16
N LEU A 38 -1.95 -0.59 -12.59
CA LEU A 38 -2.88 0.30 -11.88
C LEU A 38 -3.28 -0.26 -10.51
N GLN A 39 -3.49 -1.58 -10.40
CA GLN A 39 -3.77 -2.24 -9.12
C GLN A 39 -2.57 -2.21 -8.18
N ALA A 40 -1.36 -2.46 -8.70
CA ALA A 40 -0.12 -2.35 -7.94
C ALA A 40 0.14 -0.90 -7.46
N GLU A 41 -0.38 0.12 -8.15
CA GLU A 41 -0.33 1.51 -7.69
C GLU A 41 -1.38 1.81 -6.63
N ASN A 42 -2.60 1.28 -6.77
CA ASN A 42 -3.62 1.37 -5.72
C ASN A 42 -3.21 0.64 -4.43
N GLY A 43 -2.44 -0.45 -4.54
CA GLY A 43 -1.86 -1.19 -3.42
C GLY A 43 -0.64 -0.51 -2.77
N ARG A 44 -0.08 0.54 -3.39
CA ARG A 44 1.02 1.35 -2.84
C ARG A 44 0.54 2.43 -1.84
N GLY A 45 -0.68 2.34 -1.34
CA GLY A 45 -1.01 2.97 -0.07
C GLY A 45 0.00 2.48 0.98
N LYS A 46 0.66 3.40 1.70
CA LYS A 46 1.67 3.04 2.70
C LYS A 46 1.07 1.97 3.63
N PRO A 47 1.60 0.72 3.69
CA PRO A 47 0.93 -0.36 4.44
C PRO A 47 0.70 -0.02 5.91
N TRP A 48 1.58 0.79 6.49
CA TRP A 48 1.44 1.32 7.86
C TRP A 48 0.29 2.33 8.03
N MET A 49 -0.17 2.97 6.94
CA MET A 49 -1.36 3.84 6.95
C MET A 49 -2.67 3.07 6.87
N ALA A 50 -2.67 1.77 6.55
CA ALA A 50 -3.90 0.97 6.47
C ALA A 50 -4.64 0.85 7.83
N ALA A 51 -3.93 1.08 8.94
CA ALA A 51 -4.50 1.11 10.28
C ALA A 51 -4.70 2.54 10.82
N PHE A 52 -4.16 3.55 10.13
CA PHE A 52 -4.18 4.94 10.60
C PHE A 52 -5.62 5.45 10.71
N GLY A 53 -6.00 5.93 11.89
CA GLY A 53 -7.34 6.47 12.17
C GLY A 53 -8.43 5.44 12.50
N LYS A 54 -8.21 4.13 12.34
CA LYS A 54 -9.22 3.09 12.67
C LYS A 54 -9.62 3.10 14.15
N LEU A 55 -8.71 3.46 15.04
CA LEU A 55 -8.94 3.55 16.48
C LEU A 55 -9.41 4.94 16.96
N ARG A 56 -9.80 5.84 16.05
CA ARG A 56 -10.24 7.20 16.42
C ARG A 56 -11.42 7.19 17.41
N HIS A 57 -12.28 6.19 17.34
CA HIS A 57 -13.42 6.02 18.25
C HIS A 57 -12.98 5.75 19.70
N LEU A 58 -11.79 5.19 19.92
CA LEU A 58 -11.23 4.91 21.24
C LEU A 58 -10.55 6.13 21.88
N ARG A 59 -10.47 7.28 21.19
CA ARG A 59 -9.76 8.48 21.68
C ARG A 59 -10.10 8.84 23.12
N ARG A 60 -11.37 8.75 23.52
CA ARG A 60 -11.82 9.09 24.88
C ARG A 60 -11.30 8.09 25.91
N GLU A 61 -11.32 6.80 25.58
CA GLU A 61 -10.87 5.75 26.49
C GLU A 61 -9.34 5.71 26.58
N THR A 62 -8.63 5.91 25.47
CA THR A 62 -7.17 6.10 25.49
C THR A 62 -6.77 7.28 26.38
N ALA A 63 -7.49 8.40 26.32
CA ALA A 63 -7.22 9.55 27.19
C ALA A 63 -7.48 9.25 28.68
N ARG A 64 -8.49 8.43 28.99
CA ARG A 64 -8.77 8.00 30.36
C ARG A 64 -7.67 7.09 30.90
N ILE A 65 -7.20 6.14 30.09
CA ILE A 65 -6.11 5.22 30.45
C ILE A 65 -4.81 6.00 30.67
N ASN A 66 -4.45 6.89 29.74
CA ASN A 66 -3.23 7.69 29.85
C ASN A 66 -3.23 8.55 31.12
N ARG A 67 -4.34 9.22 31.47
CA ARG A 67 -4.43 9.97 32.73
C ARG A 67 -4.20 9.11 33.98
N ARG A 68 -4.55 7.83 33.92
CA ARG A 68 -4.29 6.89 35.02
C ARG A 68 -2.81 6.52 35.04
N ILE A 69 -2.21 6.26 33.88
CA ILE A 69 -0.78 5.98 33.77
C ILE A 69 0.03 7.18 34.29
N GLU A 70 -0.25 8.39 33.81
CA GLU A 70 0.40 9.63 34.24
C GLU A 70 0.36 9.79 35.77
N ARG A 71 -0.82 9.59 36.36
CA ARG A 71 -1.00 9.68 37.82
C ARG A 71 -0.14 8.69 38.60
N GLU A 72 -0.12 7.45 38.15
CA GLU A 72 0.45 6.33 38.91
C GLU A 72 1.95 6.13 38.61
N PHE A 73 2.42 6.50 37.41
CA PHE A 73 3.73 6.11 36.90
C PHE A 73 4.62 7.26 36.40
N GLU A 74 4.15 8.51 36.31
CA GLU A 74 5.03 9.65 35.96
C GLU A 74 5.73 10.29 37.17
N GLN A 75 5.52 9.75 38.37
CA GLN A 75 6.28 10.15 39.54
C GLN A 75 7.59 9.36 39.55
N ILE A 76 8.71 10.04 39.31
CA ILE A 76 10.05 9.47 39.51
C ILE A 76 10.18 9.16 41.00
N GLU A 77 10.32 7.87 41.33
CA GLU A 77 10.58 7.41 42.68
C GLU A 77 11.80 8.15 43.26
N PRO A 78 11.79 8.55 44.54
CA PRO A 78 12.86 9.36 45.12
C PRO A 78 14.25 8.70 45.00
N GLU A 79 14.30 7.38 44.89
CA GLU A 79 15.48 6.55 44.65
C GLU A 79 16.12 6.78 43.27
N ASP A 80 15.32 7.16 42.26
CA ASP A 80 15.73 7.30 40.85
C ASP A 80 16.10 8.73 40.43
N ARG A 81 16.12 9.69 41.37
CA ARG A 81 16.39 11.13 41.10
C ARG A 81 17.88 11.52 41.03
N ARG A 82 18.78 10.55 40.87
CA ARG A 82 20.24 10.76 40.94
C ARG A 82 20.91 10.98 39.59
#